data_AF-A0A2T0B8N6-F1
#
_entry.id   AF-A0A2T0B8N6-F1
#
_cell.length_a   1.000
_cell.length_b   1.000
_cell.length_c   1.000
_cell.angle_alpha   90.00
_cell.angle_beta   90.00
_cell.angle_gamma   90.00
#
_symmetry.space_group_name_H-M   'P 1'
#
loop_
_entity.id
_entity.type
_entity.pdbx_description
1 polymer ?
#
loop_
_entity_poly.entity_id
_entity_poly.type
_entity_poly.pdbx_seq_one_letter_code
_entity_poly.pdbx_strand_id
1 'polypeptide(L)'
;MKNFEQKIFEIYNLIKNNIPISVRSFCKFRYRKNKREVDVAMNIMNYRIFLFPFKNKPIVQIIYPKINIYDLKYIISEERLTNISEEWIFKNIECYILCLSFDEVLKFKKENWKSFANACLIAYNGKKTRIRDSNMIVDWNNNENGNL
;
A
#
# COMPACT_ATOMS: atom_id res chain seq x y z
N MET A 1 -15.92 10.96 -20.34
CA MET A 1 -14.58 10.93 -19.72
C MET A 1 -14.68 11.53 -18.32
N LYS A 2 -14.31 10.81 -17.25
CA LYS A 2 -14.30 11.38 -15.88
C LYS A 2 -13.18 12.42 -15.75
N ASN A 3 -13.44 13.54 -15.07
CA ASN A 3 -12.39 14.53 -14.74
C ASN A 3 -11.37 13.90 -13.77
N PHE A 4 -10.10 14.32 -13.84
CA PHE A 4 -9.01 13.83 -13.00
C PHE A 4 -9.35 13.92 -11.51
N GLU A 5 -9.95 15.03 -11.07
CA GLU A 5 -10.40 15.21 -9.68
C GLU A 5 -11.46 14.18 -9.26
N GLN A 6 -12.40 13.83 -10.14
CA GLN A 6 -13.41 12.81 -9.84
C GLN A 6 -12.77 11.44 -9.65
N LYS A 7 -11.78 11.08 -10.48
CA LYS A 7 -11.01 9.84 -10.32
C LYS A 7 -10.27 9.81 -8.99
N ILE A 8 -9.72 10.94 -8.55
CA ILE A 8 -9.06 11.07 -7.24
C ILE A 8 -10.01 10.69 -6.11
N PHE A 9 -11.18 11.33 -6.06
CA PHE A 9 -12.15 11.08 -4.99
C PHE A 9 -12.68 9.65 -5.01
N GLU A 10 -12.93 9.11 -6.20
CA GLU A 10 -13.37 7.73 -6.39
C GLU A 10 -12.36 6.73 -5.83
N ILE A 11 -11.08 6.85 -6.20
CA ILE A 11 -10.01 5.96 -5.74
C ILE A 11 -9.81 6.08 -4.24
N TYR A 12 -9.76 7.32 -3.72
CA TYR A 12 -9.64 7.54 -2.28
C TYR A 12 -10.78 6.87 -1.51
N ASN A 13 -12.02 7.03 -1.98
CA ASN A 13 -13.19 6.39 -1.36
C ASN A 13 -13.16 4.88 -1.49
N LEU A 14 -12.74 4.31 -2.62
CA LEU A 14 -12.58 2.87 -2.81
C LEU A 14 -11.58 2.30 -1.81
N ILE A 15 -10.39 2.90 -1.69
CA ILE A 15 -9.37 2.44 -0.74
C ILE A 15 -9.91 2.54 0.69
N LYS A 16 -10.47 3.70 1.07
CA LYS A 16 -11.00 3.93 2.42
C LYS A 16 -12.12 2.95 2.78
N ASN A 17 -13.03 2.66 1.86
CA ASN A 17 -14.17 1.78 2.12
C ASN A 17 -13.78 0.31 2.20
N ASN A 18 -12.66 -0.10 1.61
CA ASN A 18 -12.16 -1.46 1.69
C ASN A 18 -11.24 -1.72 2.90
N ILE A 19 -11.07 -0.74 3.79
CA ILE A 19 -10.43 -0.95 5.10
C ILE A 19 -11.42 -1.69 6.01
N PRO A 20 -11.00 -2.80 6.68
CA PRO A 20 -11.82 -3.52 7.64
C PRO A 20 -12.36 -2.60 8.75
N ILE A 21 -13.65 -2.73 9.08
CA ILE A 21 -14.33 -1.88 10.07
C ILE A 21 -13.61 -1.92 11.43
N SER A 22 -13.17 -3.09 11.86
CA SER A 22 -12.43 -3.29 13.12
C SER A 22 -11.10 -2.52 13.20
N VAL A 23 -10.54 -2.11 12.06
CA VAL A 23 -9.24 -1.44 11.96
C VAL A 23 -9.38 0.06 11.72
N ARG A 24 -10.54 0.54 11.25
CA ARG A 24 -10.75 1.94 10.86
C ARG A 24 -10.47 2.94 11.99
N SER A 25 -10.81 2.61 13.23
CA SER A 25 -10.57 3.49 14.40
C SER A 25 -9.08 3.68 14.72
N PHE A 26 -8.20 2.79 14.22
CA PHE A 26 -6.76 2.86 14.40
C PHE A 26 -6.04 3.52 13.21
N CYS A 27 -6.77 3.81 12.14
CA CYS A 27 -6.21 4.45 10.95
C CYS A 27 -5.95 5.94 11.23
N LYS A 28 -4.73 6.38 10.94
CA LYS A 28 -4.35 7.79 10.96
C LYS A 28 -4.15 8.26 9.53
N PHE A 29 -5.03 9.15 9.09
CA PHE A 29 -4.91 9.83 7.80
C PHE A 29 -4.06 11.08 7.98
N ARG A 30 -3.07 11.25 7.11
CA ARG A 30 -2.21 12.42 7.05
C ARG A 30 -2.36 13.08 5.70
N TYR A 31 -2.68 14.36 5.73
CA TYR A 31 -2.56 15.25 4.58
C TYR A 31 -1.24 16.02 4.70
N ARG A 32 -0.38 15.95 3.69
CA ARG A 32 0.87 16.71 3.62
C ARG A 32 0.82 17.60 2.39
N LYS A 33 0.74 18.91 2.61
CA LYS A 33 0.89 19.92 1.55
C LYS A 33 2.21 20.64 1.75
N ASN A 34 3.11 20.53 0.79
CA ASN A 34 4.32 21.35 0.70
C ASN A 34 4.25 22.22 -0.58
N LYS A 35 5.22 23.11 -0.81
CA LYS A 35 5.20 24.03 -1.97
C LYS A 35 5.19 23.31 -3.34
N ARG A 36 5.52 22.03 -3.40
CA ARG A 36 5.66 21.25 -4.64
C ARG A 36 4.69 20.06 -4.75
N GLU A 37 4.17 19.55 -3.63
CA GLU A 37 3.48 18.26 -3.55
C GLU A 37 2.34 18.29 -2.54
N VAL A 38 1.27 17.56 -2.85
CA VAL A 38 0.14 17.29 -1.96
C VAL A 38 -0.08 15.80 -1.91
N ASP A 39 0.16 15.19 -0.75
CA ASP A 39 0.01 13.76 -0.54
C ASP A 39 -0.94 13.44 0.62
N VAL A 40 -1.76 12.42 0.44
CA VAL A 40 -2.59 11.75 1.44
C VAL A 40 -1.96 10.40 1.74
N ALA A 41 -1.56 10.20 2.99
CA ALA A 41 -1.09 8.92 3.48
C ALA A 41 -2.09 8.37 4.50
N MET A 42 -2.23 7.06 4.55
CA MET A 42 -2.89 6.39 5.66
C MET A 42 -1.93 5.43 6.33
N ASN A 43 -1.87 5.53 7.65
CA ASN A 43 -1.11 4.64 8.48
C ASN A 43 -2.03 3.86 9.42
N ILE A 44 -1.70 2.60 9.67
CA ILE A 44 -2.21 1.84 10.81
C ILE A 44 -1.02 1.63 11.74
N MET A 45 -1.12 2.12 12.98
CA MET A 45 0.00 2.11 13.92
C MET A 45 1.24 2.84 13.32
N ASN A 46 2.34 2.13 13.14
CA ASN A 46 3.58 2.66 12.54
C ASN A 46 3.76 2.25 11.06
N TYR A 47 2.75 1.60 10.46
CA TYR A 47 2.81 1.07 9.10
C TYR A 47 2.02 1.95 8.15
N ARG A 48 2.66 2.39 7.07
CA ARG A 48 1.99 3.10 5.98
C ARG A 48 1.31 2.08 5.09
N ILE A 49 0.01 2.23 4.92
CA ILE A 49 -0.85 1.30 4.19
C ILE A 49 -1.08 1.77 2.76
N PHE A 50 -1.23 3.08 2.59
CA PHE A 50 -1.18 3.70 1.27
C PHE A 50 -0.62 5.13 1.30
N LEU A 51 -0.17 5.60 0.14
CA LEU A 51 0.23 6.97 -0.14
C LEU A 51 -0.29 7.37 -1.53
N PHE A 52 -0.89 8.55 -1.62
CA PHE A 52 -1.52 9.03 -2.83
C PHE A 52 -1.61 10.57 -2.86
N PRO A 53 -1.30 11.24 -3.98
CA PRO A 53 -0.44 10.76 -5.05
C PRO A 53 0.94 10.33 -4.53
N PHE A 54 1.67 9.55 -5.32
CA PHE A 54 3.05 9.18 -5.00
C PHE A 54 4.00 10.15 -5.71
N LYS A 55 4.61 11.06 -4.93
CA LYS A 55 5.41 12.17 -5.48
C LYS A 55 4.55 12.98 -6.46
N ASN A 56 5.17 13.57 -7.50
CA ASN A 56 4.47 14.26 -8.58
C ASN A 56 3.79 13.35 -9.62
N LYS A 57 3.51 12.07 -9.29
CA LYS A 57 2.91 11.11 -10.23
C LYS A 57 1.49 10.73 -9.80
N PRO A 58 0.54 10.55 -10.75
CA PRO A 58 -0.83 10.10 -10.47
C PRO A 58 -0.87 8.59 -10.22
N ILE A 59 -0.15 8.15 -9.19
CA ILE A 59 0.04 6.76 -8.80
C ILE A 59 -0.35 6.64 -7.32
N VAL A 60 -0.93 5.51 -6.96
CA VAL A 60 -1.18 5.08 -5.59
C VAL A 60 -0.09 4.10 -5.20
N GLN A 61 0.59 4.37 -4.09
CA GLN A 61 1.40 3.37 -3.42
C GLN A 61 0.49 2.64 -2.41
N ILE A 62 0.35 1.32 -2.47
CA ILE A 62 -0.51 0.54 -1.57
C ILE A 62 0.16 -0.77 -1.16
N ILE A 63 -0.06 -1.23 0.07
CA ILE A 63 0.43 -2.55 0.48
C ILE A 63 -0.43 -3.67 -0.13
N TYR A 64 0.20 -4.80 -0.43
CA TYR A 64 -0.50 -5.98 -0.94
C TYR A 64 0.21 -7.27 -0.49
N PRO A 65 -0.52 -8.33 -0.07
CA PRO A 65 0.11 -9.56 0.39
C PRO A 65 0.88 -10.26 -0.74
N LYS A 66 2.14 -10.67 -0.47
CA LYS A 66 2.98 -11.39 -1.44
C LYS A 66 2.33 -12.69 -1.93
N ILE A 67 1.72 -13.44 -1.01
CA ILE A 67 1.02 -14.70 -1.33
C ILE A 67 -0.13 -14.53 -2.34
N ASN A 68 -0.69 -13.33 -2.46
CA ASN A 68 -1.80 -13.03 -3.38
C ASN A 68 -1.36 -12.31 -4.65
N ILE A 69 -0.04 -12.08 -4.86
CA ILE A 69 0.42 -11.17 -5.92
C ILE A 69 -0.06 -11.56 -7.32
N TYR A 70 -0.16 -12.85 -7.61
CA TYR A 70 -0.64 -13.36 -8.90
C TYR A 70 -2.11 -13.08 -9.19
N ASP A 71 -2.90 -12.70 -8.18
CA ASP A 71 -4.29 -12.22 -8.37
C ASP A 71 -4.33 -10.89 -9.14
N LEU A 72 -3.19 -10.24 -9.38
CA LEU A 72 -3.07 -8.97 -10.10
C LEU A 72 -2.70 -9.13 -11.59
N LYS A 73 -2.51 -10.34 -12.10
CA LYS A 73 -2.05 -10.59 -13.50
C LYS A 73 -2.97 -10.04 -14.60
N TYR A 74 -4.24 -9.77 -14.26
CA TYR A 74 -5.20 -9.18 -15.19
C TYR A 74 -5.25 -7.63 -15.10
N ILE A 75 -4.56 -7.06 -14.11
CA ILE A 75 -4.46 -5.63 -13.85
C ILE A 75 -3.11 -5.10 -14.33
N ILE A 76 -2.02 -5.80 -14.01
CA ILE A 76 -0.64 -5.47 -14.36
C ILE A 76 0.03 -6.60 -15.15
N SER A 77 1.04 -6.29 -15.95
CA SER A 77 1.77 -7.28 -16.75
C SER A 77 2.57 -8.26 -15.89
N GLU A 78 2.83 -9.45 -16.44
CA GLU A 78 3.61 -10.49 -15.77
C GLU A 78 5.04 -10.04 -15.46
N GLU A 79 5.69 -9.34 -16.39
CA GLU A 79 7.01 -8.71 -16.17
C GLU A 79 6.99 -7.73 -14.98
N ARG A 80 5.88 -7.02 -14.75
CA ARG A 80 5.77 -6.15 -13.58
C ARG A 80 5.59 -6.94 -12.29
N LEU A 81 4.96 -8.11 -12.33
CA LEU A 81 4.80 -8.97 -11.15
C LEU A 81 6.13 -9.57 -10.70
N THR A 82 6.99 -9.94 -11.64
CA THR A 82 8.30 -10.55 -11.35
C THR A 82 9.35 -9.54 -10.87
N ASN A 83 9.17 -8.25 -11.16
CA ASN A 83 10.13 -7.19 -10.86
C ASN A 83 9.73 -6.29 -9.68
N ILE A 84 8.83 -6.73 -8.79
CA ILE A 84 8.43 -5.95 -7.62
C ILE A 84 9.54 -6.01 -6.57
N SER A 85 10.25 -4.90 -6.38
CA SER A 85 11.45 -4.83 -5.54
C SER A 85 11.22 -4.36 -4.11
N GLU A 86 10.14 -3.61 -3.83
CA GLU A 86 9.88 -3.08 -2.49
C GLU A 86 9.08 -4.07 -1.63
N GLU A 87 9.80 -4.90 -0.87
CA GLU A 87 9.24 -5.84 0.10
C GLU A 87 9.13 -5.23 1.52
N TRP A 88 7.98 -5.45 2.15
CA TRP A 88 7.73 -5.26 3.57
C TRP A 88 7.59 -6.62 4.23
N ILE A 89 8.67 -7.08 4.83
CA ILE A 89 8.74 -8.37 5.51
C ILE A 89 8.33 -8.16 6.96
N PHE A 90 7.05 -8.37 7.28
CA PHE A 90 6.63 -8.50 8.68
C PHE A 90 7.01 -9.90 9.17
N LYS A 91 7.27 -10.05 10.47
CA LYS A 91 7.56 -11.36 11.11
C LYS A 91 6.61 -12.49 10.71
N ASN A 92 5.35 -12.17 10.39
CA ASN A 92 4.30 -13.15 10.08
C ASN A 92 3.68 -13.00 8.69
N ILE A 93 4.01 -11.96 7.92
CA ILE A 93 3.59 -11.86 6.51
C ILE A 93 4.54 -10.99 5.70
N GLU A 94 4.79 -11.41 4.47
CA GLU A 94 5.45 -10.60 3.47
C GLU A 94 4.40 -9.84 2.65
N CYS A 95 4.52 -8.52 2.62
CA CYS A 95 3.72 -7.65 1.78
C CYS A 95 4.64 -6.98 0.75
N TYR A 96 4.15 -6.76 -0.46
CA TYR A 96 4.76 -5.83 -1.38
C TYR A 96 4.19 -4.44 -1.19
N ILE A 97 5.00 -3.42 -1.47
CA ILE A 97 4.48 -2.10 -1.78
C ILE A 97 4.28 -1.98 -3.29
N LEU A 98 3.02 -1.85 -3.71
CA LEU A 98 2.65 -1.70 -5.11
C LEU A 98 2.48 -0.24 -5.48
N CYS A 99 3.13 0.17 -6.57
CA CYS A 99 2.87 1.43 -7.24
C CYS A 99 1.90 1.19 -8.41
N LEU A 100 0.65 1.60 -8.24
CA LEU A 100 -0.43 1.40 -9.20
C LEU A 100 -0.92 2.73 -9.77
N SER A 101 -1.09 2.79 -11.08
CA SER A 101 -1.82 3.89 -11.73
C SER A 101 -3.28 3.91 -11.28
N PHE A 102 -3.95 5.05 -11.46
CA PHE A 102 -5.36 5.18 -11.10
C PHE A 102 -6.25 4.19 -11.85
N ASP A 103 -6.00 3.98 -13.14
CA ASP A 103 -6.78 3.04 -13.95
C ASP A 103 -6.54 1.58 -13.54
N GLU A 104 -5.37 1.25 -13.01
CA GLU A 104 -5.10 -0.08 -12.43
C GLU A 104 -5.89 -0.29 -11.13
N VAL A 105 -5.93 0.71 -10.23
CA VAL A 105 -6.72 0.61 -9.00
C VAL A 105 -8.22 0.48 -9.30
N LEU A 106 -8.72 1.19 -10.31
CA LEU A 106 -10.12 1.09 -10.73
C LEU A 106 -10.50 -0.28 -11.33
N LYS A 107 -9.51 -1.09 -11.76
CA LYS A 107 -9.74 -2.46 -12.24
C LYS A 107 -9.78 -3.50 -11.11
N PHE A 108 -9.50 -3.12 -9.86
CA PHE A 108 -9.53 -4.05 -8.73
C PHE A 108 -10.92 -4.68 -8.58
N LYS A 109 -10.95 -6.01 -8.52
CA LYS A 109 -12.14 -6.78 -8.17
C LYS A 109 -12.22 -6.98 -6.66
N LYS A 110 -13.33 -7.59 -6.23
CA LYS A 110 -13.62 -7.90 -4.83
C LYS A 110 -12.48 -8.72 -4.19
N GLU A 111 -11.88 -9.64 -4.92
CA GLU A 111 -10.78 -10.48 -4.41
C GLU A 111 -9.54 -9.64 -4.08
N ASN A 112 -9.19 -8.66 -4.90
CA ASN A 112 -8.02 -7.79 -4.66
C ASN A 112 -8.26 -6.87 -3.47
N TRP A 113 -9.48 -6.35 -3.34
CA TRP A 113 -9.85 -5.58 -2.16
C TRP A 113 -9.87 -6.43 -0.89
N LYS A 114 -10.24 -7.71 -0.97
CA LYS A 114 -10.13 -8.66 0.14
C LYS A 114 -8.66 -8.86 0.55
N SER A 115 -7.76 -9.02 -0.42
CA SER A 115 -6.31 -9.13 -0.18
C SER A 115 -5.74 -7.86 0.45
N PHE A 116 -6.16 -6.68 -0.02
CA PHE A 116 -5.82 -5.40 0.61
C PHE A 116 -6.34 -5.30 2.06
N ALA A 117 -7.58 -5.70 2.31
CA ALA A 117 -8.17 -5.71 3.64
C ALA A 117 -7.41 -6.67 4.58
N ASN A 118 -6.99 -7.83 4.09
CA ASN A 118 -6.13 -8.77 4.83
C ASN A 118 -4.79 -8.13 5.18
N ALA A 119 -4.14 -7.43 4.24
CA ALA A 119 -2.90 -6.72 4.51
C ALA A 119 -3.09 -5.66 5.62
N CYS A 120 -4.23 -4.95 5.62
CA CYS A 120 -4.56 -3.99 6.68
C CYS A 120 -4.73 -4.67 8.05
N LEU A 121 -5.44 -5.80 8.12
CA LEU A 121 -5.61 -6.57 9.36
C LEU A 121 -4.27 -7.05 9.90
N ILE A 122 -3.37 -7.49 9.02
CA ILE A 122 -2.07 -7.99 9.45
C ILE A 122 -1.18 -6.85 9.90
N ALA A 123 -1.16 -5.72 9.20
CA ALA A 123 -0.45 -4.52 9.66
C ALA A 123 -0.97 -4.05 11.03
N TYR A 124 -2.29 -4.13 11.27
CA TYR A 124 -2.89 -3.87 12.58
C TYR A 124 -2.41 -4.85 13.66
N ASN A 125 -2.39 -6.15 13.34
CA ASN A 125 -1.99 -7.22 14.27
C ASN A 125 -0.47 -7.35 14.46
N GLY A 126 0.33 -6.75 13.58
CA GLY A 126 1.79 -6.64 13.73
C GLY A 126 2.12 -5.81 14.96
N LYS A 127 2.17 -6.45 16.14
CA LYS A 127 2.38 -5.94 17.51
C LYS A 127 2.75 -4.46 17.60
N LYS A 128 2.09 -3.68 18.47
CA LYS A 128 2.47 -2.29 18.77
C LYS A 128 3.88 -2.20 19.35
N THR A 129 4.90 -2.09 18.51
CA THR A 129 6.28 -1.82 18.94
C THR A 129 6.55 -0.33 18.80
N ARG A 130 7.42 0.21 19.66
CA ARG A 130 7.87 1.61 19.56
C ARG A 130 8.67 1.88 18.28
N ILE A 131 9.21 0.83 17.66
CA ILE A 131 10.11 0.91 16.49
C ILE A 131 9.59 -0.05 15.41
N ARG A 132 9.43 0.43 14.17
CA ARG A 132 8.97 -0.35 13.01
C ARG A 132 9.82 -1.61 12.81
N ASP A 133 11.12 -1.48 13.00
CA ASP A 133 12.13 -2.50 12.71
C ASP A 133 12.07 -3.68 13.70
N SER A 134 11.45 -3.51 14.88
CA SER A 134 11.24 -4.64 15.81
C SER A 134 10.26 -5.70 15.30
N ASN A 135 9.47 -5.36 14.28
CA ASN A 135 8.47 -6.24 13.67
C ASN A 135 8.76 -6.56 12.20
N MET A 136 9.74 -5.90 11.60
CA MET A 136 10.22 -6.22 10.27
C MET A 136 11.46 -7.11 10.38
N ILE A 137 11.53 -8.17 9.59
CA ILE A 137 12.79 -8.88 9.40
C ILE A 137 13.54 -8.05 8.35
N VAL A 138 14.50 -7.26 8.82
CA VAL A 138 15.45 -6.58 7.92
C VAL A 138 16.51 -7.63 7.60
N ASP A 139 16.52 -8.11 6.36
CA ASP A 139 17.62 -8.95 5.88
C ASP A 139 18.83 -8.06 5.59
N TRP A 140 19.73 -7.95 6.57
CA TRP A 140 20.98 -7.20 6.47
C TRP A 140 21.98 -7.83 5.48
N ASN A 141 21.74 -9.05 5.00
CA ASN A 141 22.61 -9.71 4.03
C ASN A 141 22.28 -9.35 2.57
N ASN A 142 21.15 -8.67 2.33
CA ASN A 142 20.79 -8.17 1.01
C ASN A 142 21.45 -6.80 0.73
N ASN A 143 22.76 -6.73 0.99
CA ASN A 143 23.63 -5.56 0.79
C ASN A 143 23.95 -5.29 -0.70
N GLU A 144 23.02 -5.56 -1.61
CA GLU A 144 23.19 -5.15 -3.01
C GLU A 144 22.65 -3.76 -3.31
N ASN A 145 21.96 -3.08 -2.39
CA ASN A 145 21.54 -1.69 -2.63
C ASN A 145 21.54 -0.80 -1.39
N GLY A 146 22.71 -0.20 -1.14
CA GLY A 146 22.78 1.23 -0.82
C GLY A 146 22.82 1.61 0.65
N ASN A 147 24.03 1.94 1.10
CA ASN A 147 24.36 2.89 2.17
C ASN A 147 23.17 3.54 2.89
N LEU A 148 22.91 3.09 4.12
CA LEU A 148 22.54 3.93 5.25
C LEU A 148 23.22 3.41 6.51
#